data_AF-A0AAU9UV18-F1
#
_entry.id   AF-A0AAU9UV18-F1
#
_cell.length_a   1.000
_cell.length_b   1.000
_cell.length_c   1.000
_cell.angle_alpha   90.00
_cell.angle_beta   90.00
_cell.angle_gamma   90.00
#
_symmetry.space_group_name_H-M   'P 1'
#
loop_
_entity.id
_entity.type
_entity.pdbx_description
1 polymer ?
#
loop_
_entity_poly.entity_id
_entity_poly.type
_entity_poly.pdbx_seq_one_letter_code
_entity_poly.pdbx_strand_id
1 'polypeptide(L)'
;MLFFMYSQFPREEKMEKNIAELQTRLQFLESLYRARSEDILKIKNKIFKNNISYTITKMNSTKDKFTPEIVMMLKNMTGMKASKGVQTKALSTMENSFIYKLLPHLMEDPNSLRPSYHLRSNRQHSEIVIGIPTVKRDKESYLIVTLTHLIDELNEKDKKDTLILILIGETDLEYVLSVAKQIETE
;
A
#
# COMPACT_ATOMS: atom_id res chain seq x y z
N MET A 1 32.84 -10.52 -59.95
CA MET A 1 32.53 -11.89 -59.47
C MET A 1 32.76 -11.88 -57.97
N LEU A 2 31.71 -12.18 -57.20
CA LEU A 2 31.69 -12.21 -55.75
C LEU A 2 32.85 -13.00 -55.16
N PHE A 3 33.40 -12.56 -54.01
CA PHE A 3 33.60 -13.43 -52.86
C PHE A 3 33.79 -12.57 -51.60
N PHE A 4 32.71 -12.45 -50.81
CA PHE A 4 32.79 -12.11 -49.39
C PHE A 4 33.55 -13.25 -48.70
N MET A 5 34.79 -13.01 -48.25
CA MET A 5 35.40 -13.84 -47.22
C MET A 5 35.32 -13.07 -45.90
N TYR A 6 34.34 -13.46 -45.09
CA TYR A 6 34.34 -13.21 -43.65
C TYR A 6 35.62 -13.85 -43.06
N SER A 7 36.58 -13.02 -42.65
CA SER A 7 37.65 -13.46 -41.75
C SER A 7 37.08 -13.48 -40.33
N GLN A 8 36.37 -14.55 -39.97
CA GLN A 8 35.93 -14.76 -38.60
C GLN A 8 37.18 -15.03 -37.75
N PHE A 9 37.52 -14.09 -36.88
CA PHE A 9 38.70 -14.25 -36.04
C PHE A 9 38.41 -15.31 -34.96
N PRO A 10 39.29 -16.30 -34.71
CA PRO A 10 39.06 -17.35 -33.70
C PRO A 10 38.85 -16.82 -32.26
N ARG A 11 39.18 -15.55 -32.00
CA ARG A 11 38.83 -14.85 -30.75
C ARG A 11 37.36 -14.46 -30.66
N GLU A 12 36.73 -14.10 -31.78
CA GLU A 12 35.30 -13.74 -31.84
C GLU A 12 34.44 -14.98 -31.59
N GLU A 13 34.75 -16.11 -32.21
CA GLU A 13 34.04 -17.38 -31.98
C GLU A 13 34.11 -17.80 -30.49
N LYS A 14 35.26 -17.59 -29.84
CA LYS A 14 35.40 -17.85 -28.40
C LYS A 14 34.57 -16.88 -27.56
N MET A 15 34.47 -15.62 -27.97
CA MET A 15 33.68 -14.61 -27.28
C MET A 15 32.17 -14.87 -27.44
N GLU A 16 31.73 -15.28 -28.61
CA GLU A 16 30.35 -15.71 -28.87
C GLU A 16 29.97 -16.94 -28.04
N LYS A 17 30.85 -17.95 -27.95
CA LYS A 17 30.64 -19.11 -27.06
C LYS A 17 30.52 -18.69 -25.59
N ASN A 18 31.39 -17.80 -25.13
CA ASN A 18 31.33 -17.28 -23.76
C ASN A 18 30.05 -16.48 -23.49
N ILE A 19 29.58 -15.68 -24.45
CA ILE A 19 28.33 -14.93 -24.32
C ILE A 19 27.14 -15.88 -24.27
N ALA A 20 27.12 -16.91 -25.12
CA ALA A 20 26.07 -17.94 -25.08
C ALA A 20 26.07 -18.70 -23.74
N GLU A 21 27.25 -19.05 -23.22
CA GLU A 21 27.38 -19.66 -21.89
C GLU A 21 26.86 -18.72 -20.77
N LEU A 22 27.22 -17.44 -20.82
CA LEU A 22 26.74 -16.47 -19.85
C LEU A 22 25.22 -16.27 -19.95
N GLN A 23 24.65 -16.24 -21.17
CA GLN A 23 23.21 -16.13 -21.38
C GLN A 23 22.46 -17.34 -20.83
N THR A 24 22.92 -18.55 -21.10
CA THR A 24 22.31 -19.78 -20.56
C THR A 24 22.39 -19.82 -19.04
N ARG A 25 23.53 -19.41 -18.45
CA ARG A 25 23.68 -19.30 -17.00
C ARG A 25 22.74 -18.26 -16.39
N LEU A 26 22.55 -17.12 -17.06
CA LEU A 26 21.65 -16.06 -16.60
C LEU A 26 20.19 -16.51 -16.66
N GLN A 27 19.77 -17.17 -17.74
CA GLN A 27 18.44 -17.77 -17.86
C GLN A 27 18.18 -18.84 -16.78
N PHE A 28 19.17 -19.69 -16.50
CA PHE A 28 19.09 -20.67 -15.42
C PHE A 28 18.99 -20.01 -14.04
N LEU A 29 19.78 -18.96 -13.78
CA LEU A 29 19.65 -18.18 -12.55
C LEU A 29 18.27 -17.55 -12.43
N GLU A 30 17.73 -16.98 -13.50
CA GLU A 30 16.40 -16.37 -13.50
C GLU A 30 15.30 -17.40 -13.19
N SER A 31 15.39 -18.61 -13.76
CA SER A 31 14.43 -19.69 -13.48
C SER A 31 14.48 -20.13 -12.01
N LEU A 32 15.69 -20.26 -11.44
CA LEU A 32 15.87 -20.52 -10.01
C LEU A 32 15.30 -19.42 -9.12
N TYR A 33 15.52 -18.15 -9.48
CA TYR A 33 14.95 -17.00 -8.76
C TYR A 33 13.43 -17.01 -8.80
N ARG A 34 12.82 -17.31 -9.97
CA ARG A 34 11.37 -17.42 -10.12
C ARG A 34 10.79 -18.54 -9.26
N ALA A 35 11.36 -19.73 -9.31
CA ALA A 35 10.92 -20.87 -8.51
C ALA A 35 10.98 -20.56 -7.00
N ARG A 36 12.11 -20.00 -6.53
CA ARG A 36 12.27 -19.62 -5.12
C ARG A 36 11.27 -18.54 -4.69
N SER A 37 10.99 -17.56 -5.56
CA SER A 37 10.00 -16.52 -5.29
C SER A 37 8.58 -17.09 -5.15
N GLU A 38 8.24 -18.08 -5.96
CA GLU A 38 6.94 -18.75 -5.89
C GLU A 38 6.79 -19.55 -4.58
N ASP A 39 7.85 -20.23 -4.15
CA ASP A 39 7.86 -20.96 -2.87
C ASP A 39 7.72 -20.02 -1.67
N ILE A 40 8.40 -18.87 -1.70
CA ILE A 40 8.26 -17.83 -0.66
C ILE A 40 6.81 -17.34 -0.60
N LEU A 41 6.17 -17.09 -1.75
CA LEU A 41 4.75 -16.70 -1.82
C LEU A 41 3.84 -17.77 -1.21
N LYS A 42 4.05 -19.05 -1.55
CA LYS A 42 3.29 -20.17 -0.99
C LYS A 42 3.44 -20.28 0.52
N ILE A 43 4.67 -20.17 1.04
CA ILE A 43 4.96 -20.21 2.48
C ILE A 43 4.31 -19.02 3.18
N LYS A 44 4.47 -17.81 2.64
CA LYS A 44 3.86 -16.60 3.18
C LYS A 44 2.34 -16.75 3.28
N ASN A 45 1.68 -17.23 2.23
CA ASN A 45 0.24 -17.48 2.23
C ASN A 45 -0.19 -18.52 3.29
N LYS A 46 0.61 -19.58 3.49
CA LYS A 46 0.36 -20.57 4.54
C LYS A 46 0.52 -19.98 5.95
N ILE A 47 1.59 -19.24 6.20
CA ILE A 47 1.85 -18.56 7.48
C ILE A 47 0.74 -17.55 7.77
N PHE A 48 0.34 -16.76 6.77
CA PHE A 48 -0.71 -15.75 6.92
C PHE A 48 -2.06 -16.38 7.26
N LYS A 49 -2.47 -17.44 6.56
CA LYS A 49 -3.71 -18.19 6.88
C LYS A 49 -3.68 -18.75 8.31
N ASN A 50 -2.54 -19.27 8.76
CA ASN A 50 -2.37 -19.72 10.13
C ASN A 50 -2.45 -18.56 11.14
N ASN A 51 -1.79 -17.44 10.87
CA ASN A 51 -1.78 -16.26 11.74
C ASN A 51 -3.14 -15.57 11.85
N ILE A 52 -4.02 -15.66 10.84
CA ILE A 52 -5.42 -15.24 10.96
C ILE A 52 -6.17 -16.09 11.99
N SER A 53 -5.94 -17.40 12.03
CA SER A 53 -6.52 -18.29 13.05
C SER A 53 -6.02 -17.96 14.47
N TYR A 54 -4.72 -17.68 14.63
CA TYR A 54 -4.14 -17.33 15.95
C TYR A 54 -4.48 -15.91 16.43
N THR A 55 -4.76 -14.97 15.53
CA THR A 55 -5.16 -13.59 15.90
C THR A 55 -6.62 -13.46 16.28
N ILE A 56 -7.51 -14.28 15.69
CA ILE A 56 -8.94 -14.31 16.07
C ILE A 56 -9.11 -14.73 17.54
N THR A 57 -8.28 -15.64 18.05
CA THR A 57 -8.40 -16.12 19.45
C THR A 57 -7.75 -15.18 20.48
N LYS A 58 -6.78 -14.33 20.08
CA LYS A 58 -6.02 -13.45 21.00
C LYS A 58 -6.44 -11.97 20.98
N MET A 59 -7.31 -11.54 20.05
CA MET A 59 -7.74 -10.13 19.90
C MET A 59 -9.18 -9.82 20.34
N ASN A 60 -9.78 -10.65 21.19
CA ASN A 60 -10.94 -10.23 22.00
C ASN A 60 -10.55 -9.29 23.17
N SER A 61 -9.25 -8.98 23.33
CA SER A 61 -8.70 -8.10 24.36
C SER A 61 -8.01 -6.84 23.80
N THR A 62 -8.52 -6.21 22.73
CA THR A 62 -7.99 -4.90 22.27
C THR A 62 -8.73 -3.71 22.90
N LYS A 63 -9.04 -3.79 24.19
CA LYS A 63 -9.32 -2.59 25.00
C LYS A 63 -8.03 -1.85 25.40
N ASP A 64 -6.86 -2.45 25.18
CA ASP A 64 -5.61 -2.04 25.84
C ASP A 64 -4.60 -1.25 24.97
N LYS A 65 -5.02 -0.63 23.86
CA LYS A 65 -4.09 0.16 23.01
C LYS A 65 -4.50 1.60 22.72
N PHE A 66 -5.66 2.04 23.16
CA PHE A 66 -6.09 3.44 22.98
C PHE A 66 -5.91 4.19 24.28
N THR A 67 -5.38 5.42 24.20
CA THR A 67 -5.39 6.32 25.35
C THR A 67 -6.85 6.51 25.79
N PRO A 68 -7.10 6.68 27.10
CA PRO A 68 -8.45 6.92 27.60
C PRO A 68 -9.13 8.12 26.91
N GLU A 69 -8.35 9.09 26.44
CA GLU A 69 -8.79 10.25 25.68
C GLU A 69 -9.34 9.89 24.29
N ILE A 70 -8.64 9.04 23.52
CA ILE A 70 -9.14 8.53 22.23
C ILE A 70 -10.44 7.72 22.44
N VAL A 71 -10.53 6.94 23.51
CA VAL A 71 -11.75 6.19 23.84
C VAL A 71 -12.93 7.13 24.14
N MET A 72 -12.69 8.23 24.85
CA MET A 72 -13.70 9.26 25.10
C MET A 72 -14.10 9.98 23.81
N MET A 73 -13.14 10.34 22.95
CA MET A 73 -13.44 10.91 21.63
C MET A 73 -14.31 9.98 20.78
N LEU A 74 -13.95 8.70 20.70
CA LEU A 74 -14.71 7.70 19.95
C LEU A 74 -16.13 7.51 20.50
N LYS A 75 -16.29 7.56 21.83
CA LYS A 75 -17.60 7.51 22.49
C LYS A 75 -18.44 8.77 22.24
N ASN A 76 -17.82 9.94 22.11
CA ASN A 76 -18.51 11.18 21.77
C ASN A 76 -18.89 11.25 20.28
N MET A 77 -18.16 10.53 19.43
CA MET A 77 -18.41 10.44 17.98
C MET A 77 -19.34 9.27 17.60
N THR A 78 -20.06 8.68 18.56
CA THR A 78 -20.98 7.56 18.30
C THR A 78 -22.05 7.98 17.29
N GLY A 79 -21.96 7.46 16.07
CA GLY A 79 -22.88 7.77 14.96
C GLY A 79 -22.19 8.34 13.71
N MET A 80 -21.00 8.94 13.86
CA MET A 80 -20.18 9.45 12.75
C MET A 80 -19.37 8.33 12.10
N LYS A 81 -19.24 8.36 10.76
CA LYS A 81 -18.42 7.41 9.99
C LYS A 81 -16.95 7.49 10.37
N ALA A 82 -16.47 8.66 10.83
CA ALA A 82 -15.12 8.86 11.34
C ALA A 82 -14.78 7.92 12.52
N SER A 83 -15.73 7.58 13.39
CA SER A 83 -15.51 6.63 14.50
C SER A 83 -15.25 5.19 14.04
N LYS A 84 -15.72 4.83 12.83
CA LYS A 84 -15.53 3.48 12.25
C LYS A 84 -14.16 3.30 11.60
N GLY A 85 -13.45 4.39 11.31
CA GLY A 85 -12.16 4.34 10.61
C GLY A 85 -11.01 3.78 11.46
N VAL A 86 -11.12 3.78 12.78
CA VAL A 86 -10.11 3.24 13.71
C VAL A 86 -10.08 1.71 13.71
N GLN A 87 -11.17 1.05 13.30
CA GLN A 87 -11.24 -0.41 13.25
C GLN A 87 -10.78 -0.94 11.89
N THR A 88 -9.46 -0.92 11.63
CA THR A 88 -8.89 -1.40 10.35
C THR A 88 -8.78 -2.94 10.23
N LYS A 89 -9.39 -3.68 11.17
CA LYS A 89 -9.29 -5.14 11.31
C LYS A 89 -9.75 -5.95 10.09
N ALA A 90 -10.61 -5.37 9.23
CA ALA A 90 -11.17 -6.03 8.06
C ALA A 90 -10.43 -5.72 6.75
N LEU A 91 -9.36 -4.92 6.77
CA LEU A 91 -8.57 -4.64 5.56
C LEU A 91 -7.62 -5.79 5.25
N SER A 92 -7.74 -6.32 4.03
CA SER A 92 -6.69 -7.12 3.42
C SER A 92 -5.42 -6.27 3.36
N THR A 93 -4.34 -6.72 4.02
CA THR A 93 -3.03 -6.06 3.93
C THR A 93 -2.64 -5.94 2.45
N MET A 94 -2.11 -4.80 2.01
CA MET A 94 -1.54 -4.71 0.67
C MET A 94 -0.33 -5.63 0.60
N GLU A 95 -0.50 -6.80 -0.02
CA GLU A 95 0.55 -7.79 -0.18
C GLU A 95 1.32 -7.56 -1.49
N ASN A 96 1.97 -6.41 -1.61
CA ASN A 96 2.89 -6.21 -2.72
C ASN A 96 4.29 -6.72 -2.35
N SER A 97 4.69 -7.87 -2.90
CA SER A 97 6.03 -8.45 -2.71
C SER A 97 7.16 -7.49 -3.08
N PHE A 98 6.91 -6.53 -3.98
CA PHE A 98 7.88 -5.49 -4.34
C PHE A 98 8.15 -4.51 -3.19
N ILE A 99 7.13 -4.19 -2.37
CA ILE A 99 7.29 -3.23 -1.26
C ILE A 99 8.23 -3.80 -0.20
N TYR A 100 8.11 -5.08 0.15
CA TYR A 100 9.02 -5.73 1.09
C TYR A 100 10.46 -5.88 0.56
N LYS A 101 10.62 -5.95 -0.77
CA LYS A 101 11.95 -5.93 -1.40
C LYS A 101 12.61 -4.56 -1.27
N LEU A 102 11.83 -3.48 -1.36
CA LEU A 102 12.32 -2.10 -1.23
C LEU A 102 12.47 -1.67 0.24
N LEU A 103 11.59 -2.16 1.12
CA LEU A 103 11.47 -1.79 2.53
C LEU A 103 11.50 -3.05 3.40
N PRO A 104 12.68 -3.66 3.60
CA PRO A 104 12.82 -4.94 4.30
C PRO A 104 12.45 -4.85 5.78
N HIS A 105 12.61 -3.69 6.41
CA HIS A 105 12.24 -3.47 7.82
C HIS A 105 10.73 -3.62 8.07
N LEU A 106 9.89 -3.47 7.04
CA LEU A 106 8.44 -3.69 7.17
C LEU A 106 8.09 -5.18 7.28
N MET A 107 9.03 -6.09 7.00
CA MET A 107 8.82 -7.53 7.20
C MET A 107 8.79 -7.93 8.69
N GLU A 108 9.34 -7.09 9.57
CA GLU A 108 9.44 -7.39 11.00
C GLU A 108 8.08 -7.33 11.70
N ASP A 109 7.15 -6.50 11.22
CA ASP A 109 5.77 -6.43 11.74
C ASP A 109 4.74 -6.76 10.64
N PRO A 110 3.94 -7.84 10.81
CA PRO A 110 2.90 -8.21 9.85
C PRO A 110 1.80 -7.14 9.66
N ASN A 111 1.71 -6.15 10.55
CA ASN A 111 0.79 -5.02 10.43
C ASN A 111 1.41 -3.74 9.84
N SER A 112 2.70 -3.75 9.47
CA SER A 112 3.41 -2.57 8.95
C SER A 112 2.76 -1.94 7.72
N LEU A 113 2.13 -2.74 6.86
CA LEU A 113 1.42 -2.27 5.66
C LEU A 113 -0.09 -2.07 5.88
N ARG A 114 -0.54 -2.04 7.14
CA ARG A 114 -1.92 -1.73 7.48
C ARG A 114 -1.98 -0.31 8.04
N PRO A 115 -2.83 0.56 7.49
CA PRO A 115 -3.02 1.88 8.08
C PRO A 115 -3.67 1.74 9.47
N SER A 116 -3.29 2.61 10.40
CA SER A 116 -3.89 2.69 11.73
C SER A 116 -5.31 3.26 11.71
N TYR A 117 -5.64 4.01 10.66
CA TYR A 117 -6.95 4.59 10.41
C TYR A 117 -7.30 4.42 8.93
N HIS A 118 -8.50 3.92 8.65
CA HIS A 118 -8.99 3.78 7.28
C HIS A 118 -10.49 4.02 7.22
N LEU A 119 -10.87 5.09 6.54
CA LEU A 119 -12.25 5.41 6.24
C LEU A 119 -12.54 5.15 4.77
N ARG A 120 -13.58 4.37 4.48
CA ARG A 120 -14.00 4.07 3.10
C ARG A 120 -15.38 4.65 2.84
N SER A 121 -15.53 5.30 1.68
CA SER A 121 -16.84 5.59 1.12
C SER A 121 -17.42 4.35 0.42
N ASN A 122 -18.75 4.26 0.26
CA ASN A 122 -19.39 3.10 -0.39
C ASN A 122 -19.32 3.16 -1.93
N ARG A 123 -18.35 3.88 -2.50
CA ARG A 123 -18.17 3.99 -3.95
C ARG A 123 -17.34 2.81 -4.44
N GLN A 124 -17.86 2.13 -5.47
CA GLN A 124 -17.25 0.92 -6.04
C GLN A 124 -16.58 1.19 -7.39
N HIS A 125 -16.99 2.24 -8.09
CA HIS A 125 -16.46 2.61 -9.40
C HIS A 125 -16.14 4.10 -9.42
N SER A 126 -14.95 4.41 -9.93
CA SER A 126 -14.47 5.76 -10.24
C SER A 126 -13.55 5.64 -11.45
N GLU A 127 -13.68 6.55 -12.39
CA GLU A 127 -12.80 6.65 -13.56
C GLU A 127 -11.47 7.34 -13.18
N ILE A 128 -11.55 8.33 -12.28
CA ILE A 128 -10.40 9.13 -11.86
C ILE A 128 -10.17 8.95 -10.36
N VAL A 129 -8.91 8.73 -9.97
CA VAL A 129 -8.49 8.70 -8.57
C VAL A 129 -7.48 9.80 -8.32
N ILE A 130 -7.78 10.70 -7.38
CA ILE A 130 -6.90 11.81 -6.98
C ILE A 130 -6.34 11.49 -5.60
N GLY A 131 -5.01 11.37 -5.51
CA GLY A 131 -4.31 11.17 -4.24
C GLY A 131 -3.86 12.50 -3.63
N ILE A 132 -4.31 12.79 -2.40
CA ILE A 132 -3.92 13.99 -1.65
C ILE A 132 -3.14 13.57 -0.40
N PRO A 133 -1.80 13.70 -0.39
CA PRO A 133 -1.01 13.49 0.82
C PRO A 133 -1.09 14.72 1.74
N THR A 134 -1.20 14.48 3.04
CA THR A 134 -1.23 15.52 4.06
C THR A 134 -0.46 15.11 5.31
N VAL A 135 0.09 16.09 6.00
CA VAL A 135 0.80 15.97 7.30
C VAL A 135 0.37 17.16 8.18
N LYS A 136 0.53 17.02 9.49
CA LYS A 136 0.23 18.07 10.47
C LYS A 136 1.14 19.28 10.23
N ARG A 137 0.55 20.48 10.28
CA ARG A 137 1.27 21.76 10.15
C ARG A 137 0.89 22.68 11.29
N ASP A 138 1.87 23.48 11.74
CA ASP A 138 1.69 24.38 12.90
C ASP A 138 0.84 25.62 12.59
N LYS A 139 0.75 26.02 11.31
CA LYS A 139 0.04 27.23 10.88
C LYS A 139 -1.36 26.92 10.40
N GLU A 140 -1.48 26.44 9.17
CA GLU A 140 -2.76 26.13 8.53
C GLU A 140 -2.69 24.81 7.76
N SER A 141 -3.79 24.05 7.80
CA SER A 141 -3.97 22.86 7.00
C SER A 141 -4.56 23.24 5.64
N TYR A 142 -3.79 23.06 4.57
CA TYR A 142 -4.28 23.26 3.20
C TYR A 142 -5.29 22.21 2.75
N LEU A 143 -5.52 21.15 3.54
CA LEU A 143 -6.34 20.02 3.10
C LEU A 143 -7.77 20.46 2.77
N ILE A 144 -8.42 21.20 3.67
CA ILE A 144 -9.82 21.59 3.48
C ILE A 144 -9.96 22.55 2.31
N VAL A 145 -9.13 23.60 2.26
CA VAL A 145 -9.13 24.55 1.14
C VAL A 145 -8.91 23.83 -0.20
N THR A 146 -8.00 22.86 -0.24
CA THR A 146 -7.75 22.06 -1.45
C THR A 146 -8.96 21.20 -1.83
N LEU A 147 -9.61 20.56 -0.86
CA LEU A 147 -10.80 19.75 -1.09
C LEU A 147 -11.97 20.60 -1.59
N THR A 148 -12.19 21.77 -0.97
CA THR A 148 -13.23 22.72 -1.39
C THR A 148 -13.01 23.15 -2.83
N HIS A 149 -11.81 23.63 -3.19
CA HIS A 149 -11.52 24.05 -4.56
C HIS A 149 -11.67 22.90 -5.57
N LEU A 150 -11.19 21.70 -5.24
CA LEU A 150 -11.34 20.55 -6.12
C LEU A 150 -12.81 20.14 -6.30
N ILE A 151 -13.60 20.15 -5.24
CA ILE A 151 -15.01 19.74 -5.31
C ILE A 151 -15.84 20.80 -6.04
N ASP A 152 -15.55 22.08 -5.83
CA ASP A 152 -16.29 23.19 -6.44
C ASP A 152 -16.03 23.32 -7.93
N GLU A 153 -14.80 23.01 -8.39
CA GLU A 153 -14.46 23.02 -9.82
C GLU A 153 -15.00 21.80 -10.59
N LEU A 154 -15.42 20.72 -9.88
CA LEU A 154 -15.95 19.52 -10.52
C LEU A 154 -17.44 19.67 -10.85
N ASN A 155 -17.81 19.26 -12.07
CA ASN A 155 -19.22 19.15 -12.45
C ASN A 155 -19.89 17.94 -11.76
N GLU A 156 -21.22 17.92 -11.69
CA GLU A 156 -21.98 16.83 -11.05
C GLU A 156 -21.73 15.43 -11.65
N LYS A 157 -21.33 15.38 -12.93
CA LYS A 157 -20.88 14.12 -13.56
C LYS A 157 -19.51 13.71 -13.02
N ASP A 158 -18.54 14.61 -13.10
CA ASP A 158 -17.15 14.36 -12.70
C ASP A 158 -17.04 14.07 -11.19
N LYS A 159 -17.89 14.69 -10.37
CA LYS A 159 -18.03 14.39 -8.93
C LYS A 159 -18.44 12.95 -8.65
N LYS A 160 -19.17 12.28 -9.55
CA LYS A 160 -19.56 10.86 -9.40
C LYS A 160 -18.44 9.94 -9.84
N ASP A 161 -17.74 10.32 -10.90
CA ASP A 161 -16.70 9.50 -11.53
C ASP A 161 -15.31 9.68 -10.88
N THR A 162 -15.15 10.65 -9.97
CA THR A 162 -13.91 10.90 -9.24
C THR A 162 -13.92 10.31 -7.82
N LEU A 163 -12.81 9.68 -7.44
CA LEU A 163 -12.50 9.24 -6.07
C LEU A 163 -11.31 10.03 -5.53
N ILE A 164 -11.49 10.69 -4.39
CA ILE A 164 -10.39 11.38 -3.69
C ILE A 164 -9.88 10.47 -2.57
N LEU A 165 -8.60 10.11 -2.64
CA LEU A 165 -7.89 9.31 -1.64
C LEU A 165 -6.96 10.22 -0.84
N ILE A 166 -7.19 10.32 0.46
CA ILE A 166 -6.41 11.18 1.35
C ILE A 166 -5.46 10.31 2.17
N LEU A 167 -4.15 10.56 2.05
CA LEU A 167 -3.12 9.91 2.85
C LEU A 167 -2.69 10.87 3.97
N ILE A 168 -2.91 10.49 5.24
CA ILE A 168 -2.47 11.28 6.40
C ILE A 168 -1.19 10.63 6.95
N GLY A 169 -0.06 11.32 6.80
CA GLY A 169 1.26 10.86 7.23
C GLY A 169 1.56 11.10 8.72
N GLU A 170 0.60 10.87 9.60
CA GLU A 170 0.70 11.17 11.03
C GLU A 170 0.53 9.93 11.90
N THR A 171 1.29 9.87 13.00
CA THR A 171 1.16 8.82 14.02
C THR A 171 0.17 9.19 15.13
N ASP A 172 -0.11 10.49 15.29
CA ASP A 172 -1.05 11.03 16.28
C ASP A 172 -2.50 10.77 15.85
N LEU A 173 -3.12 9.77 16.47
CA LEU A 173 -4.50 9.38 16.18
C LEU A 173 -5.53 10.44 16.54
N GLU A 174 -5.27 11.30 17.53
CA GLU A 174 -6.21 12.37 17.92
C GLU A 174 -6.29 13.41 16.81
N TYR A 175 -5.13 13.79 16.26
CA TYR A 175 -5.07 14.63 15.07
C TYR A 175 -5.78 13.98 13.87
N VAL A 176 -5.50 12.70 13.58
CA VAL A 176 -6.14 11.98 12.47
C VAL A 176 -7.67 11.96 12.61
N LEU A 177 -8.18 11.71 13.82
CA LEU A 177 -9.61 11.74 14.11
C LEU A 177 -10.21 13.13 13.94
N SER A 178 -9.51 14.18 14.37
CA SER A 178 -9.96 15.56 14.20
C SER A 178 -10.10 15.94 12.72
N VAL A 179 -9.11 15.55 11.89
CA VAL A 179 -9.12 15.76 10.44
C VAL A 179 -10.25 14.97 9.79
N ALA A 180 -10.42 13.70 10.18
CA ALA A 180 -11.51 12.88 9.67
C ALA A 180 -12.89 13.45 10.00
N LYS A 181 -13.06 14.01 11.21
CA LYS A 181 -14.29 14.69 11.61
C LYS A 181 -14.54 15.93 10.76
N GLN A 182 -13.50 16.72 10.49
CA GLN A 182 -13.61 17.91 9.65
C GLN A 182 -14.05 17.55 8.24
N ILE A 183 -13.46 16.52 7.63
CA ILE A 183 -13.82 16.02 6.29
C ILE A 183 -15.25 15.46 6.25
N GLU A 184 -15.75 14.85 7.33
CA GLU A 184 -17.14 14.35 7.38
C GLU A 184 -18.18 15.45 7.56
N THR A 185 -17.78 16.62 8.09
CA THR A 185 -18.68 17.73 8.38
C THR A 185 -18.85 18.68 7.18
N GLU A 186 -17.87 18.72 6.29
CA GLU A 186 -17.93 19.38 4.97
C GLU A 186 -18.73 18.54 3.96
#